data_AF-A0A5B0S7K2-F1
#
_entry.id   AF-A0A5B0S7K2-F1
#
_cell.length_a   1.000
_cell.length_b   1.000
_cell.length_c   1.000
_cell.angle_alpha   90.00
_cell.angle_beta   90.00
_cell.angle_gamma   90.00
#
_symmetry.space_group_name_H-M   'P 1'
#
loop_
_entity.id
_entity.type
_entity.pdbx_description
1 polymer ?
#
loop_
_entity_poly.entity_id
_entity_poly.type
_entity_poly.pdbx_seq_one_letter_code
_entity_poly.pdbx_strand_id
1 'polypeptide(L)'
;MMGNPWINPKVQYLSYLDFAYERGMIVKGTSSAVEAEKSFQKCIKALKGKTESQRILVDSCEEGLQSILEAGAQVVNGTKMTPVPYNITEMSAEESVEWPKKNKNLKAYLVQNSTVSALHATAKTGKWTLCNDTIGKEMWVPRSAPSSTLLPALVKKLKVIVYVGDQDYMCNSLGLNRSISEMEWNGQKGWGVDDKGQQIVPQDYYVNGTKQGTWTEARGLSFVKYDRASHLVPSDAPHAAHDMLLRFMGVDALLAAGPGGSLSSQVGTDDHKGIIVKTHPNGTLVDQDNLISELDKKPSIGAAPILETIEERQAYYGPRQTIALIVLLTGLSLGLVMLFKWRRRRRRARHGSKNKGRAISMQSRSPEAYGHRNTLLRRSPSPTQRKQSLHPTRKLNGNHLTLDEEAQALVHAEETSNLEPTTLSRRTSLFSSDVPSHARHESQIFSLEDEDDDDDDHQNV
;
A
#
# COMPACT_ATOMS: atom_id res chain seq x y z
N MET A 1 -6.14 19.52 10.57
CA MET A 1 -6.55 18.10 10.43
C MET A 1 -5.38 17.32 9.85
N MET A 2 -5.25 16.01 10.15
CA MET A 2 -4.25 15.13 9.57
C MET A 2 -4.88 13.78 9.21
N GLY A 3 -4.89 13.42 7.93
CA GLY A 3 -5.35 12.12 7.46
C GLY A 3 -4.19 11.13 7.33
N ASN A 4 -4.38 9.92 7.83
CA ASN A 4 -3.46 8.78 7.77
C ASN A 4 -1.97 9.18 7.89
N PRO A 5 -1.53 9.93 8.92
CA PRO A 5 -0.27 10.64 8.85
C PRO A 5 0.94 9.82 9.35
N TRP A 6 2.12 10.11 8.81
CA TRP A 6 3.40 9.66 9.37
C TRP A 6 3.90 10.69 10.39
N ILE A 7 3.82 10.37 11.69
CA ILE A 7 4.11 11.31 12.80
C ILE A 7 5.13 10.78 13.81
N ASN A 8 5.08 9.49 14.14
CA ASN A 8 5.92 8.85 15.14
C ASN A 8 6.52 7.55 14.57
N PRO A 9 7.58 7.66 13.75
CA PRO A 9 8.21 6.55 13.04
C PRO A 9 8.52 5.38 13.96
N LYS A 10 9.15 5.64 15.12
CA LYS A 10 9.53 4.61 16.09
C LYS A 10 8.34 3.74 16.52
N VAL A 11 7.17 4.34 16.78
CA VAL A 11 5.98 3.63 17.26
C VAL A 11 5.15 3.07 16.10
N GLN A 12 5.04 3.80 14.99
CA GLN A 12 4.33 3.35 13.80
C GLN A 12 5.08 2.19 13.11
N TYR A 13 6.41 2.21 13.02
CA TYR A 13 7.21 1.05 12.60
C TYR A 13 6.86 -0.18 13.44
N LEU A 14 6.94 -0.08 14.77
CA LEU A 14 6.64 -1.18 15.69
C LEU A 14 5.16 -1.63 15.71
N SER A 15 4.32 -1.18 14.77
CA SER A 15 2.95 -1.68 14.56
C SER A 15 2.77 -2.59 13.34
N TYR A 16 3.60 -2.49 12.29
CA TYR A 16 3.30 -3.14 11.00
C TYR A 16 3.18 -4.66 11.09
N LEU A 17 4.05 -5.33 11.85
CA LEU A 17 4.02 -6.79 11.99
C LEU A 17 2.77 -7.26 12.77
N ASP A 18 2.40 -6.55 13.83
CA ASP A 18 1.20 -6.84 14.62
C ASP A 18 -0.06 -6.61 13.78
N PHE A 19 -0.14 -5.47 13.08
CA PHE A 19 -1.24 -5.13 12.18
C PHE A 19 -1.37 -6.15 11.04
N ALA A 20 -0.27 -6.53 10.40
CA ALA A 20 -0.30 -7.51 9.31
C ALA A 20 -0.78 -8.90 9.77
N TYR A 21 -0.54 -9.29 11.03
CA TYR A 21 -1.15 -10.50 11.63
C TYR A 21 -2.61 -10.29 12.04
N GLU A 22 -2.95 -9.17 12.68
CA GLU A 22 -4.30 -8.84 13.12
C GLU A 22 -5.28 -8.86 11.93
N ARG A 23 -4.90 -8.18 10.85
CA ARG A 23 -5.67 -8.02 9.61
C ARG A 23 -5.56 -9.22 8.65
N GLY A 24 -4.75 -10.23 8.96
CA GLY A 24 -4.61 -11.45 8.17
C GLY A 24 -3.84 -11.29 6.85
N MET A 25 -3.05 -10.22 6.68
CA MET A 25 -2.17 -10.03 5.52
C MET A 25 -1.10 -11.13 5.42
N ILE A 26 -0.64 -11.62 6.57
CA ILE A 26 0.31 -12.74 6.69
C ILE A 26 -0.19 -13.77 7.71
N VAL A 27 0.16 -15.04 7.51
CA VAL A 27 -0.25 -16.15 8.38
C VAL A 27 0.93 -16.63 9.21
N LYS A 28 0.80 -16.63 10.55
CA LYS A 28 1.90 -16.95 11.45
C LYS A 28 2.38 -18.39 11.28
N GLY A 29 3.70 -18.57 11.17
CA GLY A 29 4.34 -19.87 10.98
C GLY A 29 4.48 -20.33 9.52
N THR A 30 4.04 -19.56 8.52
CA THR A 30 4.47 -19.82 7.13
C THR A 30 5.95 -19.44 6.95
N SER A 31 6.63 -20.05 5.97
CA SER A 31 8.00 -19.69 5.62
C SER A 31 8.14 -18.22 5.19
N SER A 32 7.12 -17.67 4.51
CA SER A 32 7.09 -16.27 4.12
C SER A 32 6.98 -15.34 5.33
N ALA A 33 6.11 -15.65 6.29
CA ALA A 33 5.96 -14.88 7.51
C ALA A 33 7.22 -14.94 8.39
N VAL A 34 7.91 -16.08 8.48
CA VAL A 34 9.17 -16.22 9.23
C VAL A 34 10.30 -15.37 8.62
N GLU A 35 10.40 -15.27 7.29
CA GLU A 35 11.39 -14.38 6.66
C GLU A 35 11.02 -12.90 6.83
N ALA A 36 9.73 -12.54 6.78
CA ALA A 36 9.26 -11.20 7.12
C ALA A 36 9.53 -10.83 8.58
N GLU A 37 9.24 -11.72 9.54
CA GLU A 37 9.60 -11.57 10.96
C GLU A 37 11.11 -11.34 11.12
N LYS A 38 11.95 -12.16 10.45
CA LYS A 38 13.43 -12.08 10.47
C LYS A 38 13.95 -10.77 9.87
N SER A 39 13.37 -10.27 8.79
CA SER A 39 13.69 -8.96 8.23
C SER A 39 13.28 -7.86 9.21
N PHE A 40 12.08 -7.94 9.78
CA PHE A 40 11.54 -6.98 10.73
C PHE A 40 12.29 -6.96 12.09
N GLN A 41 12.95 -8.05 12.48
CA GLN A 41 13.88 -8.04 13.63
C GLN A 41 15.10 -7.11 13.42
N LYS A 42 15.50 -6.81 12.16
CA LYS A 42 16.51 -5.77 11.88
C LYS A 42 16.02 -4.41 12.35
N CYS A 43 14.79 -4.02 11.95
CA CYS A 43 14.12 -2.80 12.38
C CYS A 43 14.01 -2.70 13.91
N ILE A 44 13.51 -3.75 14.57
CA ILE A 44 13.40 -3.81 16.04
C ILE A 44 14.77 -3.66 16.72
N LYS A 45 15.85 -4.16 16.10
CA LYS A 45 17.23 -3.97 16.59
C LYS A 45 17.73 -2.54 16.34
N ALA A 46 17.47 -1.96 15.18
CA ALA A 46 17.85 -0.58 14.83
C ALA A 46 17.19 0.44 15.77
N LEU A 47 15.87 0.35 15.98
CA LEU A 47 15.08 1.25 16.82
C LEU A 47 15.39 1.18 18.34
N LYS A 48 16.30 0.28 18.76
CA LYS A 48 16.90 0.30 20.11
C LYS A 48 18.11 1.23 20.21
N GLY A 49 18.74 1.59 19.08
CA GLY A 49 19.80 2.58 19.00
C GLY A 49 19.24 3.99 19.04
N LYS A 50 19.86 4.87 19.86
CA LYS A 50 19.37 6.25 20.08
C LYS A 50 19.16 6.99 18.76
N THR A 51 20.14 6.98 17.86
CA THR A 51 20.11 7.66 16.56
C THR A 51 18.92 7.23 15.69
N GLU A 52 18.80 5.93 15.41
CA GLU A 52 17.73 5.41 14.55
C GLU A 52 16.34 5.63 15.17
N SER A 53 16.22 5.49 16.49
CA SER A 53 14.97 5.73 17.22
C SER A 53 14.45 7.18 17.16
N GLN A 54 15.26 8.11 16.63
CA GLN A 54 14.98 9.54 16.48
C GLN A 54 14.90 9.99 15.00
N ARG A 55 15.07 9.09 14.02
CA ARG A 55 14.93 9.43 12.59
C ARG A 55 13.48 9.39 12.12
N ILE A 56 13.21 10.14 11.05
CA ILE A 56 11.92 10.11 10.31
C ILE A 56 11.79 8.86 9.44
N LEU A 57 12.91 8.32 8.95
CA LEU A 57 13.00 7.11 8.13
C LEU A 57 14.18 6.25 8.62
N VAL A 58 14.02 4.92 8.58
CA VAL A 58 15.04 3.93 8.98
C VAL A 58 15.05 2.78 7.97
N ASP A 59 16.12 2.66 7.19
CA ASP A 59 16.21 1.76 6.02
C ASP A 59 15.85 0.30 6.35
N SER A 60 16.38 -0.23 7.46
CA SER A 60 16.09 -1.60 7.94
C SER A 60 14.64 -1.83 8.40
N CYS A 61 13.86 -0.76 8.56
CA CYS A 61 12.42 -0.80 8.75
C CYS A 61 11.69 -0.78 7.41
N GLU A 62 12.07 0.07 6.46
CA GLU A 62 11.53 0.05 5.08
C GLU A 62 11.70 -1.33 4.41
N GLU A 63 12.87 -1.96 4.57
CA GLU A 63 13.10 -3.36 4.19
C GLU A 63 12.07 -4.31 4.82
N GLY A 64 11.76 -4.10 6.10
CA GLY A 64 10.79 -4.89 6.87
C GLY A 64 9.35 -4.69 6.38
N LEU A 65 8.95 -3.46 6.07
CA LEU A 65 7.63 -3.14 5.49
C LEU A 65 7.42 -3.88 4.17
N GLN A 66 8.42 -3.79 3.28
CA GLN A 66 8.40 -4.49 1.99
C GLN A 66 8.38 -6.01 2.17
N SER A 67 9.17 -6.55 3.12
CA SER A 67 9.20 -7.98 3.42
C SER A 67 7.84 -8.54 3.86
N ILE A 68 7.05 -7.75 4.61
CA ILE A 68 5.68 -8.11 5.02
C ILE A 68 4.72 -8.13 3.82
N LEU A 69 4.77 -7.12 2.94
CA LEU A 69 3.96 -7.07 1.72
C LEU A 69 4.27 -8.24 0.77
N GLU A 70 5.54 -8.62 0.66
CA GLU A 70 5.96 -9.79 -0.11
C GLU A 70 5.55 -11.11 0.54
N ALA A 71 5.50 -11.18 1.87
CA ALA A 71 5.05 -12.37 2.57
C ALA A 71 3.54 -12.60 2.48
N GLY A 72 2.76 -11.53 2.27
CA GLY A 72 1.33 -11.55 1.93
C GLY A 72 1.02 -11.66 0.43
N ALA A 73 2.04 -11.81 -0.42
CA ALA A 73 1.85 -11.92 -1.87
C ALA A 73 1.13 -13.20 -2.28
N GLN A 74 0.29 -13.10 -3.31
CA GLN A 74 -0.50 -14.21 -3.86
C GLN A 74 -0.25 -14.33 -5.36
N VAL A 75 -0.45 -15.52 -5.93
CA VAL A 75 -0.36 -15.74 -7.39
C VAL A 75 -1.75 -15.87 -7.97
N VAL A 76 -2.21 -14.85 -8.69
CA VAL A 76 -3.53 -14.79 -9.32
C VAL A 76 -3.35 -14.89 -10.83
N ASN A 77 -3.95 -15.92 -11.45
CA ASN A 77 -3.84 -16.21 -12.89
C ASN A 77 -2.39 -16.29 -13.42
N GLY A 78 -1.45 -16.71 -12.56
CA GLY A 78 -0.01 -16.81 -12.89
C GLY A 78 0.81 -15.57 -12.53
N THR A 79 0.17 -14.43 -12.22
CA THR A 79 0.85 -13.18 -11.85
C THR A 79 1.02 -13.09 -10.33
N LYS A 80 2.24 -12.82 -9.84
CA LYS A 80 2.47 -12.43 -8.43
C LYS A 80 1.85 -11.05 -8.21
N MET A 81 0.95 -10.96 -7.24
CA MET A 81 0.37 -9.71 -6.75
C MET A 81 0.69 -9.55 -5.26
N THR A 82 0.99 -8.34 -4.82
CA THR A 82 1.11 -7.97 -3.39
C THR A 82 -0.16 -7.26 -2.92
N PRO A 83 -0.46 -7.25 -1.61
CA PRO A 83 -1.45 -6.34 -1.05
C PRO A 83 -1.10 -4.89 -1.41
N VAL A 84 -2.10 -4.08 -1.76
CA VAL A 84 -1.89 -2.63 -1.95
C VAL A 84 -1.67 -2.02 -0.57
N PRO A 85 -0.52 -1.36 -0.30
CA PRO A 85 -0.18 -0.93 1.05
C PRO A 85 -1.02 0.27 1.52
N TYR A 86 -1.72 0.94 0.62
CA TYR A 86 -2.71 1.96 0.93
C TYR A 86 -4.13 1.40 1.17
N ASN A 87 -4.42 0.18 0.72
CA ASN A 87 -5.70 -0.50 0.91
C ASN A 87 -5.51 -2.03 0.90
N ILE A 88 -5.40 -2.64 2.08
CA ILE A 88 -5.11 -4.08 2.23
C ILE A 88 -6.22 -5.01 1.72
N THR A 89 -7.39 -4.48 1.32
CA THR A 89 -8.45 -5.24 0.65
C THR A 89 -8.20 -5.44 -0.85
N GLU A 90 -7.24 -4.71 -1.44
CA GLU A 90 -6.85 -4.82 -2.84
C GLU A 90 -5.50 -5.53 -3.02
N MET A 91 -5.38 -6.24 -4.15
CA MET A 91 -4.14 -6.88 -4.60
C MET A 91 -3.71 -6.28 -5.94
N SER A 92 -2.41 -6.01 -6.11
CA SER A 92 -1.85 -5.39 -7.33
C SER A 92 -0.55 -6.05 -7.77
N ALA A 93 -0.30 -6.01 -9.08
CA ALA A 93 1.02 -6.21 -9.69
C ALA A 93 1.57 -4.91 -10.34
N GLU A 94 0.77 -3.84 -10.35
CA GLU A 94 1.22 -2.47 -10.66
C GLU A 94 1.75 -1.81 -9.38
N GLU A 95 2.69 -0.87 -9.53
CA GLU A 95 3.25 -0.10 -8.41
C GLU A 95 2.19 0.70 -7.65
N SER A 96 2.36 0.79 -6.33
CA SER A 96 1.41 1.45 -5.41
C SER A 96 1.12 2.92 -5.76
N VAL A 97 2.01 3.61 -6.48
CA VAL A 97 1.84 5.01 -6.90
C VAL A 97 0.78 5.20 -8.00
N GLU A 98 0.44 4.16 -8.76
CA GLU A 98 -0.66 4.20 -9.74
C GLU A 98 -2.03 3.83 -9.12
N TRP A 99 -2.07 3.48 -7.82
CA TRP A 99 -3.32 3.30 -7.07
C TRP A 99 -3.85 4.63 -6.49
N PRO A 100 -5.18 4.84 -6.43
CA PRO A 100 -6.24 3.99 -6.98
C PRO A 100 -6.36 4.12 -8.50
N LYS A 101 -6.91 3.09 -9.17
CA LYS A 101 -7.00 3.01 -10.65
C LYS A 101 -7.61 4.24 -11.33
N LYS A 102 -8.47 5.01 -10.64
CA LYS A 102 -9.01 6.30 -11.10
C LYS A 102 -7.95 7.39 -11.35
N ASN A 103 -6.75 7.27 -10.77
CA ASN A 103 -5.62 8.17 -11.03
C ASN A 103 -5.22 8.20 -12.50
N LYS A 104 -5.45 7.11 -13.25
CA LYS A 104 -5.20 7.07 -14.70
C LYS A 104 -6.07 8.08 -15.47
N ASN A 105 -7.30 8.31 -15.02
CA ASN A 105 -8.19 9.34 -15.58
C ASN A 105 -7.74 10.75 -15.18
N LEU A 106 -7.36 10.95 -13.92
CA LEU A 106 -6.84 12.23 -13.42
C LEU A 106 -5.57 12.66 -14.20
N LYS A 107 -4.64 11.72 -14.36
CA LYS A 107 -3.40 11.85 -15.15
C LYS A 107 -3.71 12.19 -16.61
N ALA A 108 -4.69 11.54 -17.23
CA ALA A 108 -5.13 11.81 -18.60
C ALA A 108 -5.87 13.16 -18.77
N TYR A 109 -6.46 13.72 -17.71
CA TYR A 109 -7.11 15.03 -17.72
C TYR A 109 -6.12 16.18 -17.52
N LEU A 110 -5.20 16.05 -16.56
CA LEU A 110 -4.24 17.11 -16.19
C LEU A 110 -3.10 17.32 -17.21
N VAL A 111 -2.90 16.39 -18.15
CA VAL A 111 -1.93 16.56 -19.26
C VAL A 111 -2.54 17.13 -20.55
N GLN A 112 -3.83 17.49 -20.56
CA GLN A 112 -4.46 18.08 -21.75
C GLN A 112 -4.06 19.55 -21.89
N ASN A 113 -3.70 19.98 -23.10
CA ASN A 113 -3.31 21.37 -23.37
C ASN A 113 -4.41 22.37 -22.97
N SER A 114 -5.69 22.00 -23.11
CA SER A 114 -6.85 22.75 -22.63
C SER A 114 -6.80 22.97 -21.11
N THR A 115 -6.70 21.89 -20.33
CA THR A 115 -6.58 21.92 -18.87
C THR A 115 -5.37 22.71 -18.40
N VAL A 116 -4.20 22.49 -19.00
CA VAL A 116 -2.95 23.21 -18.66
C VAL A 116 -3.07 24.71 -18.94
N SER A 117 -3.72 25.09 -20.06
CA SER A 117 -3.92 26.50 -20.42
C SER A 117 -4.94 27.18 -19.49
N ALA A 118 -6.04 26.49 -19.16
CA ALA A 118 -7.09 26.99 -18.28
C ALA A 118 -6.64 27.13 -16.81
N LEU A 119 -5.69 26.30 -16.36
CA LEU A 119 -5.05 26.40 -15.05
C LEU A 119 -3.80 27.31 -15.05
N HIS A 120 -3.48 27.93 -16.20
CA HIS A 120 -2.26 28.73 -16.43
C HIS A 120 -0.96 28.02 -16.02
N ALA A 121 -0.94 26.68 -16.08
CA ALA A 121 0.12 25.81 -15.55
C ALA A 121 1.33 25.69 -16.50
N THR A 122 1.69 26.78 -17.19
CA THR A 122 2.70 26.81 -18.27
C THR A 122 4.11 27.15 -17.78
N ALA A 123 4.28 27.55 -16.51
CA ALA A 123 5.55 28.00 -15.94
C ALA A 123 6.67 26.93 -15.90
N LYS A 124 6.35 25.66 -16.13
CA LYS A 124 7.32 24.56 -16.25
C LYS A 124 6.95 23.62 -17.39
N THR A 125 7.94 23.26 -18.21
CA THR A 125 7.79 22.22 -19.24
C THR A 125 7.82 20.82 -18.63
N GLY A 126 6.90 19.95 -19.08
CA GLY A 126 6.81 18.56 -18.63
C GLY A 126 5.40 18.00 -18.77
N LYS A 127 5.23 16.71 -18.46
CA LYS A 127 3.91 16.10 -18.23
C LYS A 127 3.63 16.09 -16.73
N TRP A 128 2.38 16.31 -16.34
CA TRP A 128 1.95 16.16 -14.95
C TRP A 128 2.14 14.71 -14.46
N THR A 129 2.59 14.55 -13.22
CA THR A 129 2.71 13.28 -12.50
C THR A 129 2.15 13.43 -11.09
N LEU A 130 1.62 12.34 -10.52
CA LEU A 130 1.04 12.34 -9.17
C LEU A 130 2.08 12.58 -8.08
N CYS A 131 3.25 11.94 -8.23
CA CYS A 131 4.37 12.01 -7.31
C CYS A 131 5.66 12.36 -8.07
N ASN A 132 6.71 12.73 -7.34
CA ASN A 132 8.04 13.02 -7.87
C ASN A 132 9.10 12.52 -6.87
N ASP A 133 9.59 11.31 -7.09
CA ASP A 133 10.47 10.60 -6.16
C ASP A 133 11.82 11.29 -5.95
N THR A 134 12.25 12.15 -6.88
CA THR A 134 13.43 12.98 -6.70
C THR A 134 13.23 13.94 -5.52
N ILE A 135 12.06 14.56 -5.39
CA ILE A 135 11.75 15.40 -4.22
C ILE A 135 11.73 14.54 -2.95
N GLY A 136 11.20 13.31 -3.00
CA GLY A 136 11.26 12.38 -1.87
C GLY A 136 12.68 12.05 -1.41
N LYS A 137 13.62 11.88 -2.36
CA LYS A 137 15.04 11.60 -2.10
C LYS A 137 15.79 12.82 -1.57
N GLU A 138 15.59 14.00 -2.18
CA GLU A 138 16.21 15.25 -1.71
C GLU A 138 15.66 15.71 -0.34
N MET A 139 14.41 15.34 -0.01
CA MET A 139 13.82 15.55 1.33
C MET A 139 14.31 14.53 2.39
N TRP A 140 15.43 13.85 2.15
CA TRP A 140 16.12 13.06 3.17
C TRP A 140 16.66 13.95 4.30
N VAL A 141 15.96 13.95 5.43
CA VAL A 141 16.23 14.84 6.57
C VAL A 141 16.71 14.08 7.83
N PRO A 142 17.91 13.47 7.83
CA PRO A 142 18.41 12.59 8.91
C PRO A 142 18.75 13.32 10.21
N ARG A 143 18.57 14.65 10.26
CA ARG A 143 18.75 15.52 11.43
C ARG A 143 17.44 16.16 11.93
N SER A 144 16.32 15.95 11.24
CA SER A 144 15.00 16.45 11.67
C SER A 144 14.33 15.45 12.61
N ALA A 145 13.77 15.95 13.71
CA ALA A 145 12.99 15.15 14.63
C ALA A 145 11.59 14.84 14.05
N PRO A 146 10.95 13.71 14.43
CA PRO A 146 9.58 13.41 14.04
C PRO A 146 8.56 14.46 14.50
N SER A 147 7.53 14.69 13.69
CA SER A 147 6.50 15.70 13.95
C SER A 147 5.67 15.41 15.21
N SER A 148 5.63 14.17 15.69
CA SER A 148 5.06 13.81 17.00
C SER A 148 5.68 14.57 18.18
N THR A 149 6.93 15.02 18.07
CA THR A 149 7.59 15.86 19.09
C THR A 149 6.94 17.24 19.23
N LEU A 150 6.22 17.71 18.21
CA LEU A 150 5.55 19.01 18.18
C LEU A 150 4.08 18.92 18.65
N LEU A 151 3.43 17.76 18.50
CA LEU A 151 1.99 17.60 18.79
C LEU A 151 1.59 18.00 20.22
N PRO A 152 2.33 17.65 21.31
CA PRO A 152 2.01 18.11 22.67
C PRO A 152 2.02 19.64 22.86
N ALA A 153 2.76 20.37 22.01
CA ALA A 153 2.81 21.84 22.04
C ALA A 153 1.74 22.48 21.16
N LEU A 154 1.31 21.80 20.09
CA LEU A 154 0.24 22.25 19.20
C LEU A 154 -1.14 22.06 19.83
N VAL A 155 -1.41 20.89 20.46
CA VAL A 155 -2.68 20.58 21.14
C VAL A 155 -2.95 21.51 22.36
N LYS A 156 -1.92 22.19 22.87
CA LYS A 156 -2.04 23.25 23.90
C LYS A 156 -2.66 24.56 23.38
N LYS A 157 -2.73 24.74 22.05
CA LYS A 157 -3.08 26.02 21.41
C LYS A 157 -4.13 25.88 20.30
N LEU A 158 -4.28 24.69 19.73
CA LEU A 158 -5.10 24.42 18.55
C LEU A 158 -5.92 23.14 18.77
N LYS A 159 -7.15 23.10 18.25
CA LYS A 159 -7.85 21.83 18.05
C LYS A 159 -7.06 21.01 17.02
N VAL A 160 -6.74 19.76 17.35
CA VAL A 160 -6.06 18.83 16.44
C VAL A 160 -6.95 17.61 16.22
N ILE A 161 -7.14 17.22 14.97
CA ILE A 161 -7.79 15.96 14.61
C ILE A 161 -6.84 15.11 13.77
N VAL A 162 -6.66 13.86 14.18
CA VAL A 162 -6.02 12.80 13.41
C VAL A 162 -7.12 11.84 12.96
N TYR A 163 -7.19 11.52 11.68
CA TYR A 163 -8.11 10.50 11.16
C TYR A 163 -7.35 9.43 10.39
N VAL A 164 -7.89 8.21 10.37
CA VAL A 164 -7.23 7.05 9.75
C VAL A 164 -8.26 6.02 9.28
N GLY A 165 -8.07 5.47 8.08
CA GLY A 165 -8.81 4.31 7.59
C GLY A 165 -8.19 2.98 8.06
N ASP A 166 -9.02 2.04 8.54
CA ASP A 166 -8.54 0.78 9.10
C ASP A 166 -8.00 -0.25 8.07
N GLN A 167 -8.12 0.04 6.78
CA GLN A 167 -7.53 -0.76 5.68
C GLN A 167 -6.20 -0.19 5.17
N ASP A 168 -5.75 0.96 5.69
CA ASP A 168 -4.42 1.48 5.40
C ASP A 168 -3.35 0.65 6.13
N TYR A 169 -2.36 0.13 5.41
CA TYR A 169 -1.18 -0.47 6.01
C TYR A 169 -0.09 0.58 6.24
N MET A 170 0.20 1.43 5.24
CA MET A 170 1.30 2.41 5.27
C MET A 170 1.26 3.33 6.49
N CYS A 171 0.10 3.86 6.86
CA CYS A 171 -0.05 4.68 8.08
C CYS A 171 -1.16 4.13 8.97
N ASN A 172 -1.09 2.81 9.23
CA ASN A 172 -2.13 2.05 9.91
C ASN A 172 -2.59 2.62 11.28
N SER A 173 -3.85 2.34 11.59
CA SER A 173 -4.56 2.84 12.77
C SER A 173 -3.99 2.31 14.10
N LEU A 174 -3.40 1.12 14.12
CA LEU A 174 -2.76 0.54 15.30
C LEU A 174 -1.52 1.36 15.70
N GLY A 175 -0.65 1.67 14.74
CA GLY A 175 0.52 2.53 14.95
C GLY A 175 0.16 3.93 15.40
N LEU A 176 -0.88 4.53 14.82
CA LEU A 176 -1.35 5.86 15.23
C LEU A 176 -1.97 5.88 16.64
N ASN A 177 -2.83 4.91 16.97
CA ASN A 177 -3.41 4.83 18.32
C ASN A 177 -2.34 4.55 19.39
N ARG A 178 -1.35 3.68 19.10
CA ARG A 178 -0.16 3.49 19.96
C ARG A 178 0.62 4.80 20.12
N SER A 179 0.80 5.56 19.04
CA SER A 179 1.54 6.83 19.06
C SER A 179 0.87 7.89 19.93
N ILE A 180 -0.47 7.99 19.91
CA ILE A 180 -1.23 8.87 20.80
C ILE A 180 -1.22 8.34 22.23
N SER A 181 -1.30 7.01 22.43
CA SER A 181 -1.23 6.38 23.76
C SER A 181 0.12 6.56 24.46
N GLU A 182 1.22 6.67 23.71
CA GLU A 182 2.54 7.03 24.24
C GLU A 182 2.71 8.53 24.52
N MET A 183 1.91 9.39 23.87
CA MET A 183 2.01 10.85 23.97
C MET A 183 1.46 11.37 25.31
N GLU A 184 2.09 12.41 25.85
CA GLU A 184 1.61 13.15 27.02
C GLU A 184 1.22 14.58 26.61
N TRP A 185 0.00 15.00 26.93
CA TRP A 185 -0.49 16.35 26.67
C TRP A 185 -1.52 16.80 27.71
N ASN A 186 -1.49 18.09 28.00
CA ASN A 186 -2.47 18.76 28.89
C ASN A 186 -2.65 18.05 30.25
N GLY A 187 -1.53 17.60 30.83
CA GLY A 187 -1.45 17.02 32.18
C GLY A 187 -1.69 15.51 32.28
N GLN A 188 -1.96 14.81 31.17
CA GLN A 188 -2.17 13.35 31.18
C GLN A 188 -1.49 12.66 29.99
N LYS A 189 -1.18 11.36 30.16
CA LYS A 189 -0.64 10.49 29.12
C LYS A 189 -1.71 9.62 28.47
N GLY A 190 -1.67 9.50 27.14
CA GLY A 190 -2.69 8.84 26.35
C GLY A 190 -4.06 9.51 26.51
N TRP A 191 -5.13 8.79 26.19
CA TRP A 191 -6.50 9.31 26.31
C TRP A 191 -6.84 9.76 27.73
N GLY A 192 -6.34 9.06 28.75
CA GLY A 192 -6.47 9.46 30.16
C GLY A 192 -7.90 9.35 30.68
N VAL A 193 -8.27 10.23 31.62
CA VAL A 193 -9.60 10.32 32.23
C VAL A 193 -10.28 11.66 31.97
N ASP A 194 -11.61 11.64 32.02
CA ASP A 194 -12.50 12.81 31.99
C ASP A 194 -12.57 13.55 33.35
N ASP A 195 -13.38 14.61 33.41
CA ASP A 195 -13.58 15.42 34.63
C ASP A 195 -14.27 14.66 35.78
N LYS A 196 -14.79 13.45 35.53
CA LYS A 196 -15.39 12.54 36.52
C LYS A 196 -14.44 11.42 36.93
N GLY A 197 -13.21 11.40 36.41
CA GLY A 197 -12.22 10.35 36.65
C GLY A 197 -12.48 9.05 35.88
N GLN A 198 -13.40 9.05 34.90
CA GLN A 198 -13.70 7.89 34.06
C GLN A 198 -12.73 7.84 32.87
N GLN A 199 -12.27 6.63 32.51
CA GLN A 199 -11.35 6.46 31.39
C GLN A 199 -12.00 6.88 30.06
N ILE A 200 -11.34 7.77 29.32
CA ILE A 200 -11.78 8.18 27.98
C ILE A 200 -11.57 7.01 27.02
N VAL A 201 -12.67 6.54 26.42
CA VAL A 201 -12.72 5.40 25.50
C VAL A 201 -13.34 5.82 24.16
N PRO A 202 -13.00 5.15 23.04
CA PRO A 202 -13.60 5.43 21.74
C PRO A 202 -15.11 5.27 21.77
N GLN A 203 -15.82 6.27 21.24
CA GLN A 203 -17.26 6.24 21.00
C GLN A 203 -17.53 5.77 19.57
N ASP A 204 -18.66 5.09 19.35
CA ASP A 204 -19.06 4.70 18.00
C ASP A 204 -19.51 5.92 17.18
N TYR A 205 -19.09 5.96 15.91
CA TYR A 205 -19.36 7.04 14.98
C TYR A 205 -20.29 6.57 13.85
N TYR A 206 -21.44 7.23 13.73
CA TYR A 206 -22.50 6.92 12.76
C TYR A 206 -22.79 8.12 11.86
N VAL A 207 -23.07 7.84 10.59
CA VAL A 207 -23.46 8.82 9.55
C VAL A 207 -24.53 8.15 8.69
N ASN A 208 -25.70 8.79 8.57
CA ASN A 208 -26.96 8.21 8.06
C ASN A 208 -27.34 6.87 8.72
N GLY A 209 -27.22 6.76 10.04
CA GLY A 209 -27.46 5.51 10.79
C GLY A 209 -26.47 4.37 10.48
N THR A 210 -25.53 4.56 9.55
CA THR A 210 -24.49 3.58 9.20
C THR A 210 -23.23 3.84 10.01
N LYS A 211 -22.72 2.80 10.68
CA LYS A 211 -21.47 2.89 11.45
C LYS A 211 -20.28 3.11 10.51
N GLN A 212 -19.64 4.27 10.66
CA GLN A 212 -18.45 4.68 9.92
C GLN A 212 -17.17 4.34 10.66
N GLY A 213 -17.22 4.14 11.98
CA GLY A 213 -16.08 3.73 12.78
C GLY A 213 -16.19 4.18 14.24
N THR A 214 -15.11 4.76 14.77
CA THR A 214 -15.02 5.23 16.17
C THR A 214 -14.31 6.58 16.29
N TRP A 215 -14.85 7.47 17.13
CA TRP A 215 -14.28 8.78 17.48
C TRP A 215 -13.81 8.77 18.94
N THR A 216 -12.63 9.31 19.22
CA THR A 216 -12.12 9.51 20.60
C THR A 216 -11.67 10.95 20.74
N GLU A 217 -11.99 11.63 21.83
CA GLU A 217 -11.56 13.01 22.05
C GLU A 217 -11.09 13.24 23.48
N ALA A 218 -9.94 13.90 23.63
CA ALA A 218 -9.43 14.31 24.94
C ALA A 218 -8.59 15.58 24.85
N ARG A 219 -8.94 16.59 25.64
CA ARG A 219 -8.12 17.78 25.94
C ARG A 219 -7.59 18.49 24.67
N GLY A 220 -8.42 18.65 23.64
CA GLY A 220 -8.09 19.33 22.38
C GLY A 220 -7.57 18.44 21.24
N LEU A 221 -7.44 17.13 21.45
CA LEU A 221 -7.09 16.15 20.42
C LEU A 221 -8.27 15.20 20.15
N SER A 222 -8.68 15.12 18.89
CA SER A 222 -9.65 14.14 18.38
C SER A 222 -8.93 13.07 17.53
N PHE A 223 -9.36 11.81 17.64
CA PHE A 223 -8.90 10.68 16.81
C PHE A 223 -10.09 9.93 16.22
N VAL A 224 -10.13 9.84 14.88
CA VAL A 224 -11.24 9.21 14.16
C VAL A 224 -10.73 8.04 13.33
N LYS A 225 -11.05 6.82 13.77
CA LYS A 225 -10.73 5.58 13.05
C LYS A 225 -11.94 5.17 12.22
N TYR A 226 -11.82 5.21 10.90
CA TYR A 226 -12.85 4.81 9.95
C TYR A 226 -12.77 3.31 9.63
N ASP A 227 -13.88 2.60 9.75
CA ASP A 227 -14.02 1.19 9.38
C ASP A 227 -14.25 1.05 7.86
N ARG A 228 -13.50 0.16 7.22
CA ARG A 228 -13.53 -0.16 5.77
C ARG A 228 -13.02 0.96 4.85
N ALA A 229 -12.24 1.91 5.38
CA ALA A 229 -11.60 2.98 4.61
C ALA A 229 -10.09 2.78 4.46
N SER A 230 -9.51 3.31 3.37
CA SER A 230 -8.11 3.18 2.98
C SER A 230 -7.22 4.31 3.52
N HIS A 231 -6.02 4.47 2.96
CA HIS A 231 -5.18 5.65 3.12
C HIS A 231 -5.87 6.96 2.66
N LEU A 232 -6.86 6.86 1.76
CA LEU A 232 -7.60 7.98 1.20
C LEU A 232 -9.03 8.04 1.77
N VAL A 233 -9.21 8.14 3.09
CA VAL A 233 -10.56 8.14 3.72
C VAL A 233 -11.64 8.98 3.00
N PRO A 234 -11.38 10.22 2.50
CA PRO A 234 -12.39 11.00 1.75
C PRO A 234 -12.76 10.43 0.37
N SER A 235 -11.99 9.49 -0.18
CA SER A 235 -12.32 8.72 -1.39
C SER A 235 -13.40 7.67 -1.12
N ASP A 236 -13.37 7.05 0.07
CA ASP A 236 -14.08 5.80 0.34
C ASP A 236 -15.30 6.04 1.23
N ALA A 237 -15.22 7.03 2.11
CA ALA A 237 -16.32 7.49 2.96
C ALA A 237 -16.53 9.02 2.81
N PRO A 238 -16.74 9.55 1.59
CA PRO A 238 -16.77 11.01 1.32
C PRO A 238 -17.77 11.76 2.21
N HIS A 239 -18.96 11.20 2.40
CA HIS A 239 -20.02 11.75 3.25
C HIS A 239 -19.61 11.87 4.72
N ALA A 240 -18.94 10.85 5.26
CA ALA A 240 -18.47 10.84 6.65
C ALA A 240 -17.14 11.60 6.84
N ALA A 241 -16.34 11.76 5.78
CA ALA A 241 -15.19 12.67 5.80
C ALA A 241 -15.63 14.14 5.78
N HIS A 242 -16.71 14.46 5.07
CA HIS A 242 -17.31 15.79 5.06
C HIS A 242 -17.98 16.13 6.41
N ASP A 243 -18.75 15.21 7.00
CA ASP A 243 -19.29 15.39 8.35
C ASP A 243 -18.20 15.66 9.40
N MET A 244 -17.10 14.88 9.40
CA MET A 244 -15.94 15.14 10.25
C MET A 244 -15.30 16.53 10.00
N LEU A 245 -15.24 17.00 8.75
CA LEU A 245 -14.72 18.33 8.42
C LEU A 245 -15.62 19.43 9.02
N LEU A 246 -16.93 19.33 8.85
CA LEU A 246 -17.90 20.27 9.40
C LEU A 246 -17.87 20.29 10.94
N ARG A 247 -17.83 19.10 11.57
CA ARG A 247 -17.65 18.92 13.03
C ARG A 247 -16.36 19.58 13.52
N PHE A 248 -15.24 19.36 12.84
CA PHE A 248 -13.94 19.95 13.21
C PHE A 248 -13.92 21.48 13.07
N MET A 249 -14.54 22.01 12.01
CA MET A 249 -14.66 23.45 11.77
C MET A 249 -15.69 24.14 12.68
N GLY A 250 -16.62 23.39 13.29
CA GLY A 250 -17.71 23.94 14.10
C GLY A 250 -18.81 24.60 13.25
N VAL A 251 -19.06 24.09 12.04
CA VAL A 251 -20.09 24.63 11.15
C VAL A 251 -21.48 24.22 11.66
N ASP A 252 -22.33 25.21 11.94
CA ASP A 252 -23.75 24.98 12.19
C ASP A 252 -24.48 24.66 10.87
N ALA A 253 -24.97 23.42 10.75
CA ALA A 253 -25.69 22.95 9.58
C ALA A 253 -27.03 23.66 9.35
N LEU A 254 -27.70 24.12 10.41
CA LEU A 254 -28.97 24.85 10.31
C LEU A 254 -28.75 26.26 9.76
N LEU A 255 -27.66 26.93 10.16
CA LEU A 255 -27.28 28.23 9.59
C LEU A 255 -26.77 28.09 8.14
N ALA A 256 -25.97 27.08 7.85
CA ALA A 256 -25.30 26.94 6.55
C ALA A 256 -26.17 26.29 5.45
N ALA A 257 -27.16 25.47 5.79
CA ALA A 257 -27.99 24.75 4.82
C ALA A 257 -29.51 24.78 5.11
N GLY A 258 -29.94 25.48 6.17
CA GLY A 258 -31.34 25.56 6.57
C GLY A 258 -31.95 24.20 6.94
N PRO A 259 -33.29 24.12 7.05
CA PRO A 259 -33.99 22.87 7.39
C PRO A 259 -33.80 21.73 6.37
N GLY A 260 -33.37 22.02 5.14
CA GLY A 260 -33.14 21.01 4.10
C GLY A 260 -31.82 20.25 4.23
N GLY A 261 -30.84 20.79 4.97
CA GLY A 261 -29.57 20.13 5.24
C GLY A 261 -29.62 19.28 6.51
N SER A 262 -30.02 18.01 6.43
CA SER A 262 -29.86 17.09 7.56
C SER A 262 -29.60 15.65 7.15
N LEU A 263 -28.32 15.29 7.08
CA LEU A 263 -27.93 13.92 7.34
C LEU A 263 -27.77 13.72 8.85
N SER A 264 -28.29 12.62 9.40
CA SER A 264 -28.03 12.28 10.80
C SER A 264 -26.55 11.87 10.99
N SER A 265 -25.89 12.45 12.00
CA SER A 265 -24.54 12.08 12.43
C SER A 265 -24.49 11.96 13.94
N GLN A 266 -23.90 10.87 14.47
CA GLN A 266 -23.86 10.60 15.91
C GLN A 266 -22.47 10.13 16.34
N VAL A 267 -21.98 10.64 17.47
CA VAL A 267 -20.75 10.21 18.15
C VAL A 267 -21.10 9.79 19.58
N GLY A 268 -21.27 8.49 19.82
CA GLY A 268 -21.79 7.99 21.10
C GLY A 268 -23.20 8.50 21.38
N THR A 269 -23.34 9.49 22.26
CA THR A 269 -24.61 10.19 22.57
C THR A 269 -24.66 11.62 22.02
N ASP A 270 -23.67 12.05 21.24
CA ASP A 270 -23.61 13.38 20.63
C ASP A 270 -24.24 13.37 19.23
N ASP A 271 -25.47 13.86 19.13
CA ASP A 271 -26.24 13.98 17.89
C ASP A 271 -25.95 15.32 17.20
N HIS A 272 -25.35 15.27 16.01
CA HIS A 272 -25.21 16.40 15.09
C HIS A 272 -26.08 16.20 13.84
N LYS A 273 -26.43 17.32 13.20
CA LYS A 273 -26.86 17.34 11.80
C LYS A 273 -25.65 17.59 10.93
N GLY A 274 -25.30 16.62 10.08
CA GLY A 274 -24.32 16.81 9.01
C GLY A 274 -24.99 17.49 7.82
N ILE A 275 -24.33 18.48 7.21
CA ILE A 275 -24.76 19.00 5.92
C ILE A 275 -24.36 17.98 4.86
N ILE A 276 -25.34 17.41 4.14
CA ILE A 276 -25.06 16.88 2.80
C ILE A 276 -26.18 17.35 1.86
N VAL A 277 -25.85 18.37 1.08
CA VAL A 277 -26.63 18.82 -0.06
C VAL A 277 -25.68 18.99 -1.23
N LYS A 278 -25.93 18.25 -2.32
CA LYS A 278 -25.38 18.61 -3.64
C LYS A 278 -26.04 19.95 -4.00
N THR A 279 -25.28 21.04 -4.02
CA THR A 279 -25.72 22.33 -4.54
C THR A 279 -25.24 22.52 -5.97
N HIS A 280 -26.07 23.14 -6.79
CA HIS A 280 -25.62 23.76 -8.03
C HIS A 280 -24.68 24.94 -7.71
N PRO A 281 -23.83 25.41 -8.66
CA PRO A 281 -22.93 26.55 -8.43
C PRO A 281 -23.60 27.89 -8.08
N ASN A 282 -24.92 28.00 -8.24
CA ASN A 282 -25.76 29.13 -7.83
C ASN A 282 -26.40 28.95 -6.42
N GLY A 283 -26.04 27.88 -5.69
CA GLY A 283 -26.57 27.56 -4.36
C GLY A 283 -27.85 26.72 -4.31
N THR A 284 -28.54 26.45 -5.42
CA THR A 284 -29.81 25.70 -5.38
C THR A 284 -29.57 24.19 -5.19
N LEU A 285 -30.45 23.51 -4.43
CA LEU A 285 -30.30 22.09 -4.10
C LEU A 285 -30.53 21.17 -5.32
N VAL A 286 -29.85 20.02 -5.34
CA VAL A 286 -29.98 18.94 -6.34
C VAL A 286 -30.58 17.68 -5.69
N ASP A 287 -31.62 17.11 -6.29
CA ASP A 287 -32.28 15.81 -6.00
C ASP A 287 -31.80 15.06 -4.74
N GLN A 288 -32.44 15.35 -3.60
CA GLN A 288 -32.11 14.70 -2.31
C GLN A 288 -32.48 13.20 -2.31
N ASP A 289 -33.59 12.81 -2.95
CA ASP A 289 -34.10 11.43 -2.96
C ASP A 289 -33.08 10.43 -3.54
N ASN A 290 -32.41 10.84 -4.62
CA ASN A 290 -31.35 10.05 -5.26
C ASN A 290 -30.12 9.92 -4.35
N LEU A 291 -29.83 10.92 -3.51
CA LEU A 291 -28.68 10.96 -2.64
C LEU A 291 -28.84 10.02 -1.42
N ILE A 292 -30.01 10.02 -0.79
CA ILE A 292 -30.34 9.07 0.29
C ILE A 292 -30.23 7.62 -0.22
N SER A 293 -30.71 7.38 -1.44
CA SER A 293 -30.55 6.10 -2.15
C SER A 293 -29.08 5.75 -2.50
N GLU A 294 -28.16 6.71 -2.55
CA GLU A 294 -26.71 6.46 -2.63
C GLU A 294 -26.06 6.20 -1.27
N LEU A 295 -26.57 6.80 -0.19
CA LEU A 295 -26.11 6.60 1.19
C LEU A 295 -26.52 5.24 1.78
N ASP A 296 -27.72 4.75 1.46
CA ASP A 296 -28.23 3.46 1.95
C ASP A 296 -27.67 2.24 1.17
N LYS A 297 -26.98 2.48 0.05
CA LYS A 297 -26.18 1.44 -0.62
C LYS A 297 -25.00 1.08 0.27
N LYS A 298 -25.04 -0.12 0.87
CA LYS A 298 -23.87 -0.77 1.48
C LYS A 298 -22.64 -0.54 0.59
N PRO A 299 -21.49 -0.09 1.14
CA PRO A 299 -20.39 0.45 0.35
C PRO A 299 -19.96 -0.53 -0.73
N SER A 300 -20.09 -0.14 -2.00
CA SER A 300 -19.83 -0.99 -3.16
C SER A 300 -18.34 -1.08 -3.52
N ILE A 301 -17.51 -1.27 -2.49
CA ILE A 301 -16.15 -1.79 -2.57
C ILE A 301 -16.26 -3.27 -2.17
N GLY A 302 -15.50 -4.15 -2.80
CA GLY A 302 -15.59 -5.61 -2.60
C GLY A 302 -15.18 -6.02 -1.18
N ALA A 303 -16.10 -5.88 -0.22
CA ALA A 303 -15.80 -6.00 1.20
C ALA A 303 -15.42 -7.44 1.56
N ALA A 304 -14.17 -7.62 2.03
CA ALA A 304 -13.91 -8.66 3.00
C ALA A 304 -14.87 -8.42 4.19
N PRO A 305 -15.60 -9.45 4.66
CA PRO A 305 -16.51 -9.28 5.80
C PRO A 305 -15.70 -8.95 7.07
N ILE A 306 -16.39 -8.50 8.11
CA ILE A 306 -15.79 -8.35 9.45
C ILE A 306 -15.60 -9.77 10.00
N LEU A 307 -14.39 -10.29 9.82
CA LEU A 307 -13.98 -11.64 10.24
C LEU A 307 -13.40 -11.53 11.65
N GLU A 308 -14.26 -11.53 12.67
CA GLU A 308 -13.85 -11.29 14.06
C GLU A 308 -12.94 -12.41 14.58
N THR A 309 -13.27 -13.67 14.28
CA THR A 309 -12.53 -14.83 14.77
C THR A 309 -11.34 -15.22 13.90
N ILE A 310 -10.38 -15.94 14.50
CA ILE A 310 -9.24 -16.53 13.79
C ILE A 310 -9.71 -17.60 12.79
N GLU A 311 -10.75 -18.35 13.15
CA GLU A 311 -11.33 -19.41 12.31
C GLU A 311 -11.99 -18.82 11.05
N GLU A 312 -12.66 -17.67 11.17
CA GLU A 312 -13.19 -16.92 10.04
C GLU A 312 -12.08 -16.33 9.16
N ARG A 313 -11.02 -15.74 9.75
CA ARG A 313 -9.87 -15.26 8.94
C ARG A 313 -9.17 -16.41 8.20
N GLN A 314 -9.01 -17.57 8.82
CA GLN A 314 -8.54 -18.79 8.15
C GLN A 314 -9.53 -19.36 7.13
N ALA A 315 -10.84 -19.15 7.32
CA ALA A 315 -11.87 -19.53 6.37
C ALA A 315 -11.90 -18.64 5.12
N TYR A 316 -11.59 -17.35 5.25
CA TYR A 316 -11.64 -16.40 4.13
C TYR A 316 -10.30 -16.29 3.39
N TYR A 317 -9.18 -16.20 4.11
CA TYR A 317 -7.83 -16.01 3.55
C TYR A 317 -6.96 -17.27 3.54
N GLY A 318 -7.34 -18.35 4.25
CA GLY A 318 -6.57 -19.59 4.27
C GLY A 318 -6.64 -20.35 2.93
N PRO A 319 -5.71 -21.30 2.68
CA PRO A 319 -5.58 -22.04 1.42
C PRO A 319 -6.71 -23.08 1.21
N ARG A 320 -7.94 -22.59 1.02
CA ARG A 320 -9.14 -23.39 0.79
C ARG A 320 -9.18 -23.98 -0.63
N GLN A 321 -8.47 -25.09 -0.81
CA GLN A 321 -8.89 -26.20 -1.69
C GLN A 321 -8.00 -27.45 -1.55
N THR A 322 -6.73 -27.30 -1.13
CA THR A 322 -5.75 -28.39 -1.18
C THR A 322 -5.98 -29.49 -0.14
N ILE A 323 -6.16 -29.16 1.14
CA ILE A 323 -6.17 -30.17 2.23
C ILE A 323 -7.33 -31.18 2.05
N ALA A 324 -8.55 -30.71 1.83
CA ALA A 324 -9.70 -31.59 1.62
C ALA A 324 -9.54 -32.46 0.37
N LEU A 325 -9.02 -31.90 -0.72
CA LEU A 325 -8.73 -32.65 -1.95
C LEU A 325 -7.65 -33.72 -1.73
N ILE A 326 -6.58 -33.41 -0.99
CA ILE A 326 -5.50 -34.35 -0.65
C ILE A 326 -6.03 -35.50 0.22
N VAL A 327 -6.88 -35.23 1.22
CA VAL A 327 -7.52 -36.28 2.04
C VAL A 327 -8.42 -37.18 1.18
N LEU A 328 -9.20 -36.61 0.26
CA LEU A 328 -10.09 -37.37 -0.63
C LEU A 328 -9.29 -38.23 -1.64
N LEU A 329 -8.21 -37.69 -2.23
CA LEU A 329 -7.33 -38.39 -3.17
C LEU A 329 -6.47 -39.48 -2.49
N THR A 330 -6.00 -39.25 -1.27
CA THR A 330 -5.30 -40.28 -0.48
C THR A 330 -6.27 -41.40 -0.05
N GLY A 331 -7.51 -41.06 0.33
CA GLY A 331 -8.59 -42.03 0.55
C GLY A 331 -8.90 -42.89 -0.67
N LEU A 332 -9.09 -42.28 -1.84
CA LEU A 332 -9.34 -42.97 -3.12
C LEU A 332 -8.20 -43.90 -3.52
N SER A 333 -6.95 -43.44 -3.43
CA SER A 333 -5.78 -44.25 -3.80
C SER A 333 -5.53 -45.41 -2.83
N LEU A 334 -5.71 -45.22 -1.52
CA LEU A 334 -5.68 -46.31 -0.53
C LEU A 334 -6.82 -47.32 -0.78
N GLY A 335 -8.03 -46.85 -1.07
CA GLY A 335 -9.18 -47.69 -1.42
C GLY A 335 -8.91 -48.55 -2.67
N LEU A 336 -8.37 -47.94 -3.73
CA LEU A 336 -7.94 -48.66 -4.94
C LEU A 336 -6.86 -49.71 -4.63
N VAL A 337 -5.83 -49.38 -3.84
CA VAL A 337 -4.78 -50.32 -3.45
C VAL A 337 -5.34 -51.50 -2.63
N MET A 338 -6.28 -51.26 -1.71
CA MET A 338 -6.97 -52.33 -0.99
C MET A 338 -7.80 -53.20 -1.93
N LEU A 339 -8.58 -52.60 -2.85
CA LEU A 339 -9.43 -53.30 -3.80
C LEU A 339 -8.61 -54.15 -4.79
N PHE A 340 -7.46 -53.66 -5.26
CA PHE A 340 -6.49 -54.43 -6.05
C PHE A 340 -5.84 -55.56 -5.23
N LYS A 341 -5.42 -55.32 -3.98
CA LYS A 341 -4.90 -56.38 -3.09
C LYS A 341 -5.94 -57.47 -2.82
N TRP A 342 -7.21 -57.10 -2.61
CA TRP A 342 -8.34 -58.01 -2.41
C TRP A 342 -8.68 -58.81 -3.68
N ARG A 343 -8.75 -58.15 -4.86
CA ARG A 343 -8.88 -58.83 -6.16
C ARG A 343 -7.71 -59.79 -6.41
N ARG A 344 -6.47 -59.42 -6.07
CA ARG A 344 -5.28 -60.30 -6.20
C ARG A 344 -5.33 -61.50 -5.24
N ARG A 345 -5.79 -61.31 -3.99
CA ARG A 345 -6.07 -62.41 -3.04
C ARG A 345 -7.15 -63.36 -3.56
N ARG A 346 -8.30 -62.84 -4.02
CA ARG A 346 -9.39 -63.66 -4.61
C ARG A 346 -8.95 -64.41 -5.88
N ARG A 347 -8.12 -63.82 -6.75
CA ARG A 347 -7.52 -64.53 -7.91
C ARG A 347 -6.57 -65.64 -7.47
N ARG A 348 -5.70 -65.40 -6.48
CA ARG A 348 -4.82 -66.46 -5.92
C ARG A 348 -5.61 -67.60 -5.27
N ALA A 349 -6.67 -67.31 -4.53
CA ALA A 349 -7.56 -68.33 -3.97
C ALA A 349 -8.22 -69.20 -5.06
N ARG A 350 -8.64 -68.59 -6.19
CA ARG A 350 -9.21 -69.33 -7.33
C ARG A 350 -8.17 -70.15 -8.12
N HIS A 351 -6.89 -69.73 -8.15
CA HIS A 351 -5.82 -70.50 -8.79
C HIS A 351 -5.18 -71.57 -7.88
N GLY A 352 -5.36 -71.50 -6.56
CA GLY A 352 -4.77 -72.43 -5.60
C GLY A 352 -5.35 -73.85 -5.59
N SER A 353 -6.33 -74.15 -6.46
CA SER A 353 -7.07 -75.43 -6.44
C SER A 353 -6.81 -76.35 -7.65
N LYS A 354 -5.80 -76.07 -8.48
CA LYS A 354 -5.32 -76.99 -9.53
C LYS A 354 -3.80 -76.96 -9.66
N ASN A 355 -3.12 -77.92 -9.01
CA ASN A 355 -2.09 -78.78 -9.61
C ASN A 355 -1.63 -79.85 -8.59
N LYS A 356 -1.77 -81.13 -8.96
CA LYS A 356 -1.07 -82.28 -8.34
C LYS A 356 -0.26 -82.96 -9.43
N GLY A 357 1.01 -83.28 -9.15
CA GLY A 357 1.94 -83.84 -10.12
C GLY A 357 2.49 -82.80 -11.12
N ARG A 358 3.64 -83.02 -11.75
CA ARG A 358 4.56 -84.18 -11.70
C ARG A 358 5.99 -83.68 -11.91
N ALA A 359 6.96 -84.18 -11.14
CA ALA A 359 8.36 -83.79 -11.25
C ALA A 359 9.13 -84.66 -12.27
N ILE A 360 10.09 -84.07 -12.98
CA ILE A 360 11.15 -84.74 -13.77
C ILE A 360 12.46 -83.95 -13.54
N SER A 361 13.60 -84.65 -13.61
CA SER A 361 14.93 -84.19 -13.17
C SER A 361 15.58 -83.13 -14.08
N MET A 362 16.54 -82.39 -13.50
CA MET A 362 17.63 -81.73 -14.23
C MET A 362 18.49 -82.76 -15.00
N GLN A 363 19.10 -82.33 -16.10
CA GLN A 363 20.46 -82.72 -16.46
C GLN A 363 21.15 -81.60 -17.23
N SER A 364 22.46 -81.44 -17.04
CA SER A 364 23.29 -80.35 -17.60
C SER A 364 24.18 -80.83 -18.74
N ARG A 365 24.30 -80.07 -19.84
CA ARG A 365 25.44 -80.18 -20.75
C ARG A 365 25.66 -78.96 -21.65
N SER A 366 26.93 -78.67 -21.88
CA SER A 366 27.55 -77.84 -22.93
C SER A 366 29.02 -78.32 -23.04
N PRO A 367 29.87 -77.79 -23.95
CA PRO A 367 29.61 -77.00 -25.16
C PRO A 367 30.15 -77.68 -26.44
N GLU A 368 29.89 -77.11 -27.63
CA GLU A 368 30.61 -77.20 -28.93
C GLU A 368 29.66 -76.76 -30.07
N ALA A 369 30.03 -76.56 -31.35
CA ALA A 369 31.15 -75.87 -32.03
C ALA A 369 30.96 -76.11 -33.57
N TYR A 370 31.54 -75.26 -34.45
CA TYR A 370 31.41 -75.30 -35.93
C TYR A 370 29.98 -75.11 -36.51
N GLY A 371 29.76 -74.68 -37.77
CA GLY A 371 30.68 -74.02 -38.72
C GLY A 371 30.24 -74.10 -40.21
N HIS A 372 30.28 -72.97 -40.94
CA HIS A 372 30.26 -72.83 -42.43
C HIS A 372 28.96 -73.20 -43.22
N ARG A 373 28.70 -72.75 -44.49
CA ARG A 373 29.00 -71.48 -45.24
C ARG A 373 28.31 -71.44 -46.64
N ASN A 374 27.76 -70.28 -47.08
CA ASN A 374 27.38 -69.89 -48.48
C ASN A 374 26.31 -70.78 -49.21
N THR A 375 25.75 -70.50 -50.41
CA THR A 375 25.97 -69.58 -51.58
C THR A 375 24.62 -69.09 -52.18
N LEU A 376 24.36 -67.79 -52.43
CA LEU A 376 24.61 -66.91 -53.62
C LEU A 376 23.52 -66.81 -54.73
N LEU A 377 23.53 -65.66 -55.42
CA LEU A 377 22.86 -65.23 -56.68
C LEU A 377 21.45 -64.57 -56.61
N ARG A 378 21.01 -63.68 -57.52
CA ARG A 378 21.62 -62.51 -58.25
C ARG A 378 20.61 -61.89 -59.24
N ARG A 379 20.21 -60.61 -59.10
CA ARG A 379 20.11 -59.63 -60.21
C ARG A 379 19.65 -58.21 -59.77
N SER A 380 20.24 -57.21 -60.44
CA SER A 380 19.66 -55.87 -60.68
C SER A 380 19.39 -55.76 -62.21
N PRO A 381 18.79 -54.66 -62.74
CA PRO A 381 19.59 -53.46 -63.02
C PRO A 381 18.87 -52.10 -62.82
N SER A 382 19.67 -51.03 -62.79
CA SER A 382 19.25 -49.63 -62.99
C SER A 382 19.76 -49.08 -64.33
N PRO A 383 19.26 -47.92 -64.79
CA PRO A 383 20.07 -46.68 -64.90
C PRO A 383 19.24 -45.41 -64.55
N THR A 384 19.65 -44.12 -64.59
CA THR A 384 20.92 -43.34 -64.76
C THR A 384 20.74 -42.03 -63.95
N GLN A 385 21.70 -41.42 -63.24
CA GLN A 385 22.77 -40.47 -63.68
C GLN A 385 22.29 -39.15 -64.33
N ARG A 386 22.93 -37.96 -64.14
CA ARG A 386 24.22 -37.51 -63.53
C ARG A 386 24.06 -36.04 -63.04
N LYS A 387 24.76 -35.52 -61.99
CA LYS A 387 26.11 -34.85 -61.95
C LYS A 387 26.32 -33.71 -62.98
N GLN A 388 27.07 -32.62 -62.74
CA GLN A 388 27.77 -32.07 -61.56
C GLN A 388 28.07 -30.55 -61.74
N SER A 389 28.76 -29.91 -60.79
CA SER A 389 29.16 -28.49 -60.72
C SER A 389 30.35 -28.08 -61.61
N LEU A 390 30.42 -26.80 -62.06
CA LEU A 390 31.53 -25.82 -61.87
C LEU A 390 31.48 -24.59 -62.84
N HIS A 391 32.19 -23.52 -62.43
CA HIS A 391 32.42 -22.20 -63.07
C HIS A 391 33.24 -22.24 -64.40
N PRO A 392 33.45 -21.14 -65.20
CA PRO A 392 33.72 -19.75 -64.74
C PRO A 392 33.38 -18.51 -65.67
N THR A 393 33.82 -17.31 -65.22
CA THR A 393 34.08 -16.03 -65.96
C THR A 393 32.91 -15.15 -66.47
N ARG A 394 33.02 -13.81 -66.61
CA ARG A 394 33.81 -12.71 -65.94
C ARG A 394 33.35 -11.31 -66.49
N LYS A 395 33.55 -10.22 -65.71
CA LYS A 395 33.47 -8.76 -66.07
C LYS A 395 32.05 -8.19 -66.26
N LEU A 396 31.69 -6.94 -65.92
CA LEU A 396 32.16 -5.81 -65.06
C LEU A 396 30.85 -4.98 -64.76
N ASN A 397 30.70 -4.01 -63.84
CA ASN A 397 31.50 -3.17 -62.90
C ASN A 397 30.66 -3.02 -61.59
N GLY A 398 31.02 -2.30 -60.52
CA GLY A 398 32.26 -1.59 -60.12
C GLY A 398 32.01 -0.75 -58.85
N ASN A 399 33.04 -0.51 -58.03
CA ASN A 399 33.08 0.33 -56.80
C ASN A 399 32.13 -0.17 -55.64
N HIS A 400 32.53 -0.93 -54.61
CA HIS A 400 33.64 -0.81 -53.61
C HIS A 400 33.53 0.44 -52.72
N LEU A 401 33.75 0.42 -51.38
CA LEU A 401 34.39 -0.58 -50.49
C LEU A 401 34.00 -0.37 -48.99
N THR A 402 33.65 -1.46 -48.27
CA THR A 402 33.64 -1.81 -46.80
C THR A 402 33.67 -0.73 -45.69
N LEU A 403 33.11 -0.91 -44.46
CA LEU A 403 33.22 -2.01 -43.47
C LEU A 403 34.68 -2.20 -42.93
N ASP A 404 34.98 -2.56 -41.68
CA ASP A 404 34.16 -3.09 -40.57
C ASP A 404 34.77 -2.80 -39.15
N GLU A 405 33.99 -3.08 -38.10
CA GLU A 405 34.33 -3.60 -36.74
C GLU A 405 35.33 -2.95 -35.70
N GLU A 406 34.81 -2.85 -34.46
CA GLU A 406 35.42 -3.14 -33.14
C GLU A 406 36.52 -2.28 -32.44
N ALA A 407 36.79 -2.66 -31.17
CA ALA A 407 37.85 -2.26 -30.23
C ALA A 407 37.69 -1.00 -29.33
N GLN A 408 37.23 -1.29 -28.12
CA GLN A 408 37.43 -0.62 -26.81
C GLN A 408 38.71 0.23 -26.62
N ALA A 409 38.59 1.33 -25.84
CA ALA A 409 39.68 1.88 -25.01
C ALA A 409 39.11 2.61 -23.77
N LEU A 410 39.92 2.75 -22.71
CA LEU A 410 39.55 3.33 -21.41
C LEU A 410 40.69 4.17 -20.82
N VAL A 411 40.33 5.17 -20.00
CA VAL A 411 41.09 5.73 -18.85
C VAL A 411 42.26 6.71 -19.11
N HIS A 412 42.20 7.84 -18.36
CA HIS A 412 43.23 8.86 -18.09
C HIS A 412 43.77 9.68 -19.30
N ALA A 413 44.33 10.88 -19.13
CA ALA A 413 44.60 11.69 -17.92
C ALA A 413 44.32 13.19 -18.18
N GLU A 414 44.21 14.01 -17.14
CA GLU A 414 44.43 15.46 -17.25
C GLU A 414 45.00 16.02 -15.93
N GLU A 415 46.11 16.76 -15.99
CA GLU A 415 46.77 17.39 -14.85
C GLU A 415 47.47 18.69 -15.29
N THR A 416 47.44 19.71 -14.42
CA THR A 416 48.00 21.08 -14.62
C THR A 416 47.29 21.91 -15.71
N SER A 417 47.04 23.21 -15.52
CA SER A 417 47.99 24.17 -14.96
C SER A 417 47.37 25.45 -14.34
N ASN A 418 47.99 25.86 -13.24
CA ASN A 418 48.24 27.21 -12.71
C ASN A 418 47.40 28.41 -13.20
N LEU A 419 46.77 29.11 -12.26
CA LEU A 419 47.15 30.49 -11.91
C LEU A 419 46.64 30.88 -10.50
N GLU A 420 47.28 31.88 -9.89
CA GLU A 420 47.27 32.14 -8.43
C GLU A 420 46.77 33.59 -8.09
N PRO A 421 46.82 34.15 -6.85
CA PRO A 421 45.58 34.65 -6.24
C PRO A 421 45.60 36.10 -5.69
N THR A 422 44.41 36.67 -5.48
CA THR A 422 44.14 37.82 -4.58
C THR A 422 42.71 37.71 -4.03
N THR A 423 42.34 38.14 -2.81
CA THR A 423 43.10 38.56 -1.61
C THR A 423 42.21 38.34 -0.37
N LEU A 424 42.79 38.13 0.82
CA LEU A 424 42.01 38.11 2.07
C LEU A 424 41.54 39.52 2.48
N SER A 425 40.42 39.60 3.21
CA SER A 425 40.40 40.38 4.45
C SER A 425 39.41 39.82 5.48
N ARG A 426 39.60 40.22 6.74
CA ARG A 426 39.03 39.60 7.95
C ARG A 426 38.81 40.69 9.00
N ARG A 427 37.59 40.85 9.53
CA ARG A 427 37.36 41.67 10.74
C ARG A 427 36.34 41.07 11.72
N THR A 428 36.82 40.92 12.95
CA THR A 428 36.06 40.95 14.21
C THR A 428 35.60 42.41 14.50
N SER A 429 34.80 42.77 15.51
CA SER A 429 34.66 42.22 16.86
C SER A 429 33.42 42.71 17.64
N LEU A 430 32.95 41.89 18.60
CA LEU A 430 32.54 42.19 19.99
C LEU A 430 32.05 43.61 20.39
N PHE A 431 30.89 43.67 21.09
CA PHE A 431 30.59 44.21 22.45
C PHE A 431 29.04 44.07 22.65
N SER A 432 28.48 43.57 23.76
CA SER A 432 28.30 44.16 25.12
C SER A 432 27.39 45.41 25.12
N SER A 433 26.37 45.58 25.98
CA SER A 433 25.74 44.70 27.00
C SER A 433 24.39 45.30 27.49
N ASP A 434 23.78 44.67 28.51
CA ASP A 434 22.86 45.26 29.52
C ASP A 434 21.33 45.30 29.30
N VAL A 435 20.64 45.32 30.44
CA VAL A 435 19.20 45.06 30.72
C VAL A 435 18.87 45.81 32.02
N PRO A 436 17.76 46.59 32.15
CA PRO A 436 16.67 46.12 33.05
C PRO A 436 15.22 46.65 32.85
N SER A 437 14.27 45.71 33.01
CA SER A 437 13.06 45.77 33.89
C SER A 437 11.78 46.61 33.59
N HIS A 438 10.68 46.09 34.18
CA HIS A 438 9.37 46.69 34.53
C HIS A 438 8.26 46.98 33.48
N ALA A 439 7.54 45.90 33.13
CA ALA A 439 6.10 45.68 33.39
C ALA A 439 5.03 46.79 33.17
N ARG A 440 3.99 46.44 32.39
CA ARG A 440 2.56 46.42 32.83
C ARG A 440 1.66 45.61 31.87
N HIS A 441 0.42 45.35 32.29
CA HIS A 441 -0.66 44.82 31.44
C HIS A 441 -1.13 45.88 30.44
N GLU A 442 -1.64 45.48 29.26
CA GLU A 442 -3.08 45.57 28.94
C GLU A 442 -3.43 44.85 27.63
N SER A 443 -4.72 44.80 27.30
CA SER A 443 -5.32 43.98 26.23
C SER A 443 -6.03 44.79 25.16
N GLN A 444 -5.70 44.55 23.89
CA GLN A 444 -6.38 45.01 22.68
C GLN A 444 -6.41 43.77 21.75
N ILE A 445 -7.51 43.27 21.18
CA ILE A 445 -8.76 43.90 20.68
C ILE A 445 -8.45 44.96 19.64
N PHE A 446 -8.54 44.55 18.37
CA PHE A 446 -8.55 45.43 17.20
C PHE A 446 -9.91 45.32 16.53
N SER A 447 -10.58 46.46 16.43
CA SER A 447 -11.81 46.77 15.69
C SER A 447 -11.56 48.11 14.98
N LEU A 448 -12.52 48.60 14.17
CA LEU A 448 -12.41 49.60 13.09
C LEU A 448 -12.33 48.92 11.70
N GLU A 449 -13.31 49.01 10.78
CA GLU A 449 -14.51 49.89 10.67
C GLU A 449 -14.17 51.41 10.61
N ASP A 450 -14.54 52.22 9.62
CA ASP A 450 -15.18 52.06 8.30
C ASP A 450 -14.71 53.22 7.40
N GLU A 451 -14.78 53.08 6.07
CA GLU A 451 -14.92 54.21 5.12
C GLU A 451 -15.72 53.71 3.88
N ASP A 452 -17.05 53.87 3.92
CA ASP A 452 -17.95 53.74 2.77
C ASP A 452 -18.33 55.14 2.26
N ASP A 453 -18.21 55.40 0.96
CA ASP A 453 -18.69 56.60 0.27
C ASP A 453 -19.97 56.27 -0.54
N ASP A 454 -21.15 56.56 0.02
CA ASP A 454 -22.44 56.52 -0.69
C ASP A 454 -22.88 57.96 -1.06
N ASP A 455 -22.83 58.30 -2.35
CA ASP A 455 -23.29 59.58 -2.93
C ASP A 455 -24.70 59.39 -3.55
N ASP A 456 -25.76 59.75 -2.81
CA ASP A 456 -27.14 59.82 -3.35
C ASP A 456 -27.93 60.93 -2.63
N ASP A 457 -28.39 61.95 -3.38
CA ASP A 457 -29.32 62.97 -2.88
C ASP A 457 -30.32 63.40 -3.98
N HIS A 458 -31.54 63.72 -3.56
CA HIS A 458 -32.72 63.64 -4.40
C HIS A 458 -33.14 64.96 -5.09
N GLN A 459 -33.92 64.79 -6.16
CA GLN A 459 -34.57 65.85 -6.92
C GLN A 459 -35.50 66.71 -6.05
N ASN A 460 -35.56 68.02 -6.31
CA ASN A 460 -36.82 68.78 -6.37
C ASN A 460 -36.65 70.17 -7.02
N VAL A 461 -37.77 70.68 -7.57
CA VAL A 461 -37.97 71.97 -8.28
C VAL A 461 -37.39 72.03 -9.70
#